data_AF-A0A0D6M500-F1
#
_entry.id   AF-A0A0D6M500-F1
#
_cell.length_a   1.000
_cell.length_b   1.000
_cell.length_c   1.000
_cell.angle_alpha   90.00
_cell.angle_beta   90.00
_cell.angle_gamma   90.00
#
_symmetry.space_group_name_H-M   'P 1'
#
loop_
_entity.id
_entity.type
_entity.pdbx_description
1 polymer ?
#
loop_
_entity_poly.entity_id
_entity_poly.type
_entity_poly.pdbx_seq_one_letter_code
_entity_poly.pdbx_strand_id
1 'polypeptide(L)'
;MESTKMGLDPFTVFSACSKATECDKNAVCLNTFDSYSCQCRPGFIDMSPDPERRPGRRCKELVNECATSNNECSPFAKCVDLTEGYACQCLEGYVDVSSKHKLPPGRRCSQSNNECAFKHLNTCDENADCIDSPDGYTCQCYPGFVDVSSNANLPPGRVCTVQTTCPKQKTDLVFLIDGSGSIGSYVFKNEVLRFVREFVELFEIGLDRTRVALIQYSDQIRHEFDLDQYTDKASVLRAITETQYLTGLTRTGAAIQHMVQEGFSERRGARPQSSDIARVAIVLTDGRSQDNVSGPAEAARKLSITTFSIGVTDHVLSSELEAIAGSPNRWFYVDKFKDLDTRLRSMIQKAACPSPVKAESPPQGTCNPRTQTGCDRSLNEYCAEENGRTHCVCPAGFHRHPTTRVCGGALCNPQLITSCVYPEECLVTPYNNYRCACPEGYSRDHRSGFCVSVKEIHIFPQHDADCHNGGQRCGQNEYCASDKAGHWFCECLAGFERSQSTGQCSYPGSCLPDKPNSCDIRKREKCLPHGAFYTCQCDKNERRHPVTGICLKNECLTGEHDCDRSARCIDTDDGYLCACPSGFIDRSPDPVARPGRLCVAEQNECLDGTHK
;
A
#
# COMPACT_ATOMS: atom_id res chain seq x y z
N MET A 1 -0.90 -12.51 -87.42
CA MET A 1 0.43 -12.97 -86.99
C MET A 1 1.37 -11.79 -87.10
N GLU A 2 1.61 -11.10 -86.00
CA GLU A 2 2.79 -10.24 -85.83
C GLU A 2 3.11 -10.29 -84.33
N SER A 3 4.27 -10.87 -83.99
CA SER A 3 4.80 -10.90 -82.64
C SER A 3 6.26 -10.50 -82.70
N THR A 4 6.53 -9.31 -82.20
CA THR A 4 7.87 -8.75 -81.97
C THR A 4 8.39 -9.30 -80.65
N LYS A 5 9.51 -10.03 -80.66
CA LYS A 5 10.29 -10.36 -79.46
C LYS A 5 11.46 -9.38 -79.34
N MET A 6 11.55 -8.70 -78.20
CA MET A 6 12.65 -7.83 -77.80
C MET A 6 13.61 -8.64 -76.92
N GLY A 7 14.92 -8.55 -77.20
CA GLY A 7 15.99 -9.22 -76.47
C GLY A 7 16.35 -8.54 -75.15
N LEU A 8 16.83 -9.35 -74.19
CA LEU A 8 17.19 -9.04 -72.81
C LEU A 8 18.57 -8.35 -72.69
N ASP A 9 18.71 -7.47 -71.70
CA ASP A 9 19.98 -6.96 -71.15
C ASP A 9 20.15 -7.46 -69.68
N PRO A 10 21.37 -7.67 -69.15
CA PRO A 10 21.61 -8.29 -67.85
C PRO A 10 21.62 -7.28 -66.68
N PHE A 11 20.89 -7.60 -65.59
CA PHE A 11 20.84 -6.80 -64.36
C PHE A 11 22.12 -6.93 -63.53
N THR A 12 22.79 -5.80 -63.26
CA THR A 12 23.81 -5.66 -62.21
C THR A 12 23.13 -5.53 -60.84
N VAL A 13 23.46 -6.43 -59.90
CA VAL A 13 22.91 -6.40 -58.53
C VAL A 13 23.61 -5.31 -57.72
N PHE A 14 22.86 -4.31 -57.26
CA PHE A 14 23.36 -3.21 -56.44
C PHE A 14 23.55 -3.66 -54.97
N SER A 15 24.76 -3.47 -54.40
CA SER A 15 25.06 -3.79 -52.99
C SER A 15 25.28 -2.50 -52.20
N ALA A 16 24.26 -2.07 -51.46
CA ALA A 16 24.24 -0.81 -50.71
C ALA A 16 25.17 -0.80 -49.48
N CYS A 17 25.41 -1.95 -48.83
CA CYS A 17 26.31 -2.12 -47.68
C CYS A 17 27.81 -2.03 -48.04
N SER A 18 28.14 -1.93 -49.33
CA SER A 18 29.52 -1.75 -49.81
C SER A 18 29.97 -0.28 -49.80
N LYS A 19 29.06 0.66 -49.51
CA LYS A 19 29.33 2.10 -49.34
C LYS A 19 29.26 2.48 -47.85
N ALA A 20 29.67 3.70 -47.51
CA ALA A 20 29.50 4.24 -46.15
C ALA A 20 28.00 4.28 -45.79
N THR A 21 27.63 3.56 -44.72
CA THR A 21 26.25 3.45 -44.24
C THR A 21 26.05 4.20 -42.94
N GLU A 22 24.80 4.53 -42.61
CA GLU A 22 24.44 5.17 -41.34
C GLU A 22 24.24 4.15 -40.20
N CYS A 23 24.71 2.91 -40.33
CA CYS A 23 24.52 1.89 -39.29
C CYS A 23 25.38 2.27 -38.06
N ASP A 24 24.89 1.98 -36.86
CA ASP A 24 25.70 2.10 -35.64
C ASP A 24 26.96 1.21 -35.77
N LYS A 25 28.06 1.61 -35.14
CA LYS A 25 29.31 0.81 -35.11
C LYS A 25 29.10 -0.60 -34.53
N ASN A 26 28.10 -0.76 -33.66
CA ASN A 26 27.69 -2.01 -33.06
C ASN A 26 26.51 -2.67 -33.80
N ALA A 27 26.23 -2.27 -35.05
CA ALA A 27 25.26 -2.89 -35.93
C ALA A 27 25.92 -3.61 -37.12
N VAL A 28 25.16 -4.50 -37.76
CA VAL A 28 25.46 -5.20 -39.01
C VAL A 28 24.58 -4.62 -40.11
N CYS A 29 25.17 -4.33 -41.27
CA CYS A 29 24.44 -3.87 -42.45
C CYS A 29 23.96 -5.06 -43.29
N LEU A 30 22.71 -5.05 -43.72
CA LEU A 30 22.07 -6.06 -44.57
C LEU A 30 21.57 -5.42 -45.86
N ASN A 31 21.97 -5.95 -47.01
CA ASN A 31 21.49 -5.49 -48.32
C ASN A 31 20.05 -5.93 -48.57
N THR A 32 19.22 -5.05 -49.13
CA THR A 32 17.87 -5.36 -49.63
C THR A 32 17.77 -5.07 -51.13
N PHE A 33 16.65 -5.41 -51.76
CA PHE A 33 16.46 -5.41 -53.22
C PHE A 33 16.85 -4.08 -53.91
N ASP A 34 16.67 -2.93 -53.23
CA ASP A 34 17.08 -1.59 -53.71
C ASP A 34 17.68 -0.69 -52.60
N SER A 35 17.97 -1.23 -51.40
CA SER A 35 18.46 -0.44 -50.26
C SER A 35 19.29 -1.27 -49.27
N TYR A 36 19.40 -0.79 -48.02
CA TYR A 36 20.04 -1.51 -46.93
C TYR A 36 19.27 -1.32 -45.62
N SER A 37 19.30 -2.33 -44.76
CA SER A 37 18.80 -2.30 -43.39
C SER A 37 19.96 -2.51 -42.41
N CYS A 38 19.83 -2.09 -41.15
CA CYS A 38 20.83 -2.35 -40.12
C CYS A 38 20.20 -3.10 -38.95
N GLN A 39 20.97 -3.98 -38.34
CA GLN A 39 20.55 -4.78 -37.19
C GLN A 39 21.64 -4.76 -36.13
N CYS A 40 21.30 -4.48 -34.88
CA CYS A 40 22.29 -4.50 -33.80
C CYS A 40 22.97 -5.87 -33.66
N ARG A 41 24.26 -5.87 -33.34
CA ARG A 41 25.05 -7.08 -33.09
C ARG A 41 24.51 -7.79 -31.83
N PRO A 42 24.66 -9.13 -31.74
CA PRO A 42 24.32 -9.88 -30.54
C PRO A 42 24.94 -9.26 -29.28
N GLY A 43 24.14 -9.11 -28.21
CA GLY A 43 24.54 -8.40 -26.99
C GLY A 43 24.24 -6.90 -27.00
N PHE A 44 23.67 -6.36 -28.09
CA PHE A 44 23.26 -4.96 -28.19
C PHE A 44 21.78 -4.85 -28.59
N ILE A 45 21.04 -3.97 -27.92
CA ILE A 45 19.64 -3.66 -28.20
C ILE A 45 19.52 -2.39 -29.05
N ASP A 46 18.53 -2.37 -29.93
CA ASP A 46 18.27 -1.26 -30.84
C ASP A 46 17.44 -0.16 -30.17
N MET A 47 18.08 0.99 -29.91
CA MET A 47 17.49 2.20 -29.30
C MET A 47 17.37 3.34 -30.34
N SER A 48 17.21 2.97 -31.62
CA SER A 48 17.00 3.92 -32.71
C SER A 48 15.66 4.66 -32.52
N PRO A 49 15.55 5.96 -32.84
CA PRO A 49 14.30 6.72 -32.66
C PRO A 49 13.11 6.20 -33.48
N ASP A 50 13.38 5.43 -34.54
CA ASP A 50 12.37 4.81 -35.41
C ASP A 50 12.85 3.40 -35.80
N PRO A 51 12.72 2.40 -34.91
CA PRO A 51 13.23 1.04 -35.14
C PRO A 51 12.51 0.30 -36.27
N GLU A 52 11.25 0.64 -36.53
CA GLU A 52 10.42 0.00 -37.56
C GLU A 52 10.87 0.37 -38.97
N ARG A 53 11.31 1.62 -39.18
CA ARG A 53 11.71 2.11 -40.51
C ARG A 53 13.21 2.28 -40.66
N ARG A 54 13.94 2.52 -39.57
CA ARG A 54 15.39 2.74 -39.55
C ARG A 54 16.02 2.01 -38.35
N PRO A 55 16.00 0.67 -38.34
CA PRO A 55 16.66 -0.12 -37.30
C PRO A 55 18.19 0.01 -37.36
N GLY A 56 18.85 -0.28 -36.25
CA GLY A 56 20.29 -0.44 -36.10
C GLY A 56 21.10 0.85 -36.23
N ARG A 57 20.51 2.02 -35.93
CA ARG A 57 21.17 3.34 -35.92
C ARG A 57 21.73 3.73 -34.56
N ARG A 58 21.23 3.12 -33.49
CA ARG A 58 21.73 3.27 -32.12
C ARG A 58 21.69 1.93 -31.40
N CYS A 59 22.83 1.29 -31.21
CA CYS A 59 22.92 -0.02 -30.57
C CYS A 59 23.60 0.08 -29.20
N LYS A 60 22.85 -0.21 -28.13
CA LYS A 60 23.30 -0.11 -26.73
C LYS A 60 23.60 -1.50 -26.17
N GLU A 61 24.73 -1.66 -25.49
CA GLU A 61 25.14 -2.93 -24.88
C GLU A 61 24.18 -3.35 -23.76
N LEU A 62 23.82 -4.64 -23.73
CA LEU A 62 23.05 -5.27 -22.66
C LEU A 62 24.03 -5.73 -21.58
N VAL A 63 24.14 -4.96 -20.50
CA VAL A 63 24.94 -5.30 -19.32
C VAL A 63 24.02 -6.00 -18.33
N ASN A 64 24.43 -7.17 -17.82
CA ASN A 64 23.67 -7.90 -16.80
C ASN A 64 24.27 -7.67 -15.41
N GLU A 65 23.84 -6.62 -14.71
CA GLU A 65 24.38 -6.28 -13.39
C GLU A 65 24.03 -7.33 -12.32
N CYS A 66 22.97 -8.11 -12.54
CA CYS A 66 22.55 -9.19 -11.65
C CYS A 66 23.52 -10.39 -11.64
N ALA A 67 24.14 -10.71 -12.78
CA ALA A 67 25.08 -11.83 -12.91
C ALA A 67 26.48 -11.48 -12.38
N THR A 68 26.85 -10.20 -12.40
CA THR A 68 28.18 -9.71 -11.98
C THR A 68 28.29 -9.31 -10.50
N SER A 69 27.24 -9.50 -9.68
CA SER A 69 27.13 -8.97 -8.30
C SER A 69 27.34 -7.45 -8.18
N ASN A 70 27.27 -6.72 -9.29
CA ASN A 70 27.39 -5.26 -9.34
C ASN A 70 26.00 -4.62 -9.23
N ASN A 71 25.20 -5.11 -8.28
CA ASN A 71 23.86 -4.63 -8.01
C ASN A 71 23.71 -4.30 -6.52
N GLU A 72 22.94 -3.25 -6.23
CA GLU A 72 22.71 -2.79 -4.85
C GLU A 72 21.48 -3.45 -4.21
N CYS A 73 20.96 -4.55 -4.76
CA CYS A 73 19.73 -5.18 -4.26
C CYS A 73 19.85 -5.62 -2.80
N SER A 74 18.72 -5.60 -2.08
CA SER A 74 18.66 -6.11 -0.70
C SER A 74 19.08 -7.59 -0.65
N PRO A 75 19.71 -8.06 0.44
CA PRO A 75 19.96 -9.49 0.64
C PRO A 75 18.69 -10.34 0.63
N PHE A 76 17.53 -9.74 0.91
CA PHE A 76 16.21 -10.36 0.84
C PHE A 76 15.42 -9.94 -0.41
N ALA A 77 16.11 -9.49 -1.46
CA ALA A 77 15.56 -9.19 -2.77
C ALA A 77 16.23 -10.03 -3.86
N LYS A 78 15.45 -10.38 -4.86
CA LYS A 78 15.90 -10.93 -6.13
C LYS A 78 16.23 -9.80 -7.09
N CYS A 79 17.45 -9.81 -7.64
CA CYS A 79 17.83 -8.93 -8.75
C CYS A 79 17.18 -9.42 -10.04
N VAL A 80 16.59 -8.50 -10.81
CA VAL A 80 15.95 -8.72 -12.09
C VAL A 80 16.63 -7.82 -13.11
N ASP A 81 17.31 -8.43 -14.07
CA ASP A 81 17.99 -7.74 -15.15
C ASP A 81 16.96 -7.17 -16.14
N LEU A 82 17.12 -5.92 -16.55
CA LEU A 82 16.22 -5.22 -17.45
C LEU A 82 16.94 -4.87 -18.76
N THR A 83 16.16 -4.50 -19.78
CA THR A 83 16.71 -3.97 -21.03
C THR A 83 17.49 -2.67 -20.84
N GLU A 84 17.21 -1.92 -19.76
CA GLU A 84 18.03 -0.82 -19.27
C GLU A 84 18.35 -0.99 -17.76
N GLY A 85 19.54 -1.51 -17.44
CA GLY A 85 20.01 -1.70 -16.06
C GLY A 85 19.32 -2.85 -15.34
N TYR A 86 19.08 -2.73 -14.03
CA TYR A 86 18.47 -3.79 -13.23
C TYR A 86 17.45 -3.24 -12.22
N ALA A 87 16.46 -4.07 -11.88
CA ALA A 87 15.51 -3.86 -10.81
C ALA A 87 15.75 -4.87 -9.67
N CYS A 88 15.27 -4.55 -8.48
CA CYS A 88 15.31 -5.46 -7.33
C CYS A 88 13.88 -5.71 -6.87
N GLN A 89 13.55 -6.96 -6.54
CA GLN A 89 12.22 -7.36 -6.09
C GLN A 89 12.33 -8.16 -4.79
N CYS A 90 11.62 -7.76 -3.74
CA CYS A 90 11.64 -8.48 -2.46
C CYS A 90 11.14 -9.93 -2.60
N LEU A 91 11.73 -10.82 -1.79
CA LEU A 91 11.35 -12.23 -1.71
C LEU A 91 9.99 -12.41 -1.01
N GLU A 92 9.35 -13.55 -1.23
CA GLU A 92 8.04 -13.85 -0.64
C GLU A 92 8.08 -13.82 0.90
N GLY A 93 7.10 -13.16 1.53
CA GLY A 93 7.10 -12.88 2.96
C GLY A 93 7.94 -11.67 3.39
N TYR A 94 8.58 -10.98 2.44
CA TYR A 94 9.27 -9.72 2.64
C TYR A 94 8.60 -8.58 1.86
N VAL A 95 8.57 -7.42 2.50
CA VAL A 95 7.93 -6.19 2.07
C VAL A 95 9.01 -5.18 1.72
N ASP A 96 8.85 -4.46 0.61
CA ASP A 96 9.81 -3.45 0.17
C ASP A 96 9.70 -2.23 1.08
N VAL A 97 10.81 -1.80 1.66
CA VAL A 97 10.89 -0.61 2.52
C VAL A 97 11.94 0.37 2.01
N SER A 98 12.37 0.23 0.76
CA SER A 98 13.43 1.03 0.13
C SER A 98 13.05 2.52 0.07
N SER A 99 11.76 2.79 -0.15
CA SER A 99 11.14 4.12 -0.19
C SER A 99 11.42 4.94 1.08
N LYS A 100 11.31 4.32 2.27
CA LYS A 100 11.59 4.93 3.59
C LYS A 100 13.03 5.44 3.72
N HIS A 101 13.96 4.85 2.97
CA HIS A 101 15.36 5.21 2.98
C HIS A 101 15.78 6.06 1.77
N LYS A 102 14.80 6.52 0.97
CA LYS A 102 15.03 7.24 -0.30
C LYS A 102 15.88 6.42 -1.29
N LEU A 103 15.70 5.10 -1.28
CA LEU A 103 16.38 4.17 -2.18
C LEU A 103 15.42 3.68 -3.27
N PRO A 104 15.94 3.29 -4.45
CA PRO A 104 15.16 2.60 -5.47
C PRO A 104 14.50 1.30 -4.95
N PRO A 105 13.39 0.83 -5.56
CA PRO A 105 12.70 -0.38 -5.12
C PRO A 105 13.60 -1.62 -5.00
N GLY A 106 13.33 -2.44 -3.99
CA GLY A 106 14.00 -3.71 -3.67
C GLY A 106 15.43 -3.61 -3.15
N ARG A 107 15.92 -2.39 -2.86
CA ARG A 107 17.23 -2.14 -2.20
C ARG A 107 17.19 -2.46 -0.71
N ARG A 108 16.00 -2.49 -0.11
CA ARG A 108 15.76 -2.87 1.28
C ARG A 108 14.42 -3.59 1.44
N CYS A 109 14.47 -4.84 1.88
CA CYS A 109 13.28 -5.68 2.12
C CYS A 109 13.22 -6.13 3.59
N SER A 110 12.03 -6.17 4.18
CA SER A 110 11.81 -6.51 5.61
C SER A 110 10.70 -7.57 5.76
N GLN A 111 10.81 -8.49 6.73
CA GLN A 111 9.77 -9.50 6.97
C GLN A 111 8.47 -8.83 7.43
N SER A 112 7.39 -9.08 6.69
CA SER A 112 6.04 -8.58 6.99
C SER A 112 5.57 -9.09 8.35
N ASN A 113 5.32 -8.17 9.28
CA ASN A 113 4.30 -8.34 10.31
C ASN A 113 3.13 -7.47 9.87
N ASN A 114 1.90 -7.97 9.82
CA ASN A 114 0.74 -7.09 9.66
C ASN A 114 0.63 -6.25 10.95
N GLU A 115 1.14 -5.03 10.92
CA GLU A 115 1.18 -4.17 12.11
C GLU A 115 -0.22 -3.69 12.51
N CYS A 116 -1.20 -3.76 11.61
CA CYS A 116 -2.58 -3.45 11.89
C CYS A 116 -3.35 -4.60 12.57
N ALA A 117 -2.79 -5.82 12.61
CA ALA A 117 -3.41 -6.96 13.28
C ALA A 117 -3.51 -6.76 14.80
N PHE A 118 -2.58 -6.03 15.41
CA PHE A 118 -2.59 -5.74 16.84
C PHE A 118 -2.18 -4.29 17.13
N LYS A 119 -2.91 -3.63 18.05
CA LYS A 119 -2.71 -2.20 18.36
C LYS A 119 -1.31 -1.84 18.85
N HIS A 120 -0.57 -2.76 19.47
CA HIS A 120 0.80 -2.51 19.96
C HIS A 120 1.87 -2.62 18.86
N LEU A 121 1.52 -3.15 17.69
CA LEU A 121 2.43 -3.26 16.54
C LEU A 121 2.38 -2.02 15.64
N ASN A 122 1.33 -1.20 15.76
CA ASN A 122 1.20 0.08 15.07
C ASN A 122 1.21 1.27 16.04
N THR A 123 1.50 2.44 15.51
CA THR A 123 1.52 3.70 16.27
C THR A 123 0.37 4.63 15.87
N CYS A 124 -0.64 4.15 15.14
CA CYS A 124 -1.81 4.95 14.75
C CYS A 124 -2.51 5.56 15.97
N ASP A 125 -3.08 6.76 15.83
CA ASP A 125 -3.94 7.33 16.86
C ASP A 125 -5.09 6.35 17.17
N GLU A 126 -5.67 6.40 18.37
CA GLU A 126 -6.89 5.64 18.68
C GLU A 126 -8.07 6.09 17.81
N ASN A 127 -8.03 7.35 17.35
CA ASN A 127 -8.99 7.94 16.43
C ASN A 127 -8.50 7.89 14.95
N ALA A 128 -7.55 7.01 14.64
CA ALA A 128 -7.09 6.75 13.29
C ALA A 128 -7.33 5.29 12.91
N ASP A 129 -7.68 5.08 11.65
CA ASP A 129 -7.69 3.80 10.99
C ASP A 129 -6.26 3.38 10.64
N CYS A 130 -5.93 2.10 10.83
CA CYS A 130 -4.64 1.52 10.46
C CYS A 130 -4.79 0.80 9.13
N ILE A 131 -4.08 1.26 8.12
CA ILE A 131 -4.13 0.74 6.76
C ILE A 131 -2.79 0.09 6.47
N ASP A 132 -2.77 -1.24 6.51
CA ASP A 132 -1.62 -2.08 6.18
C ASP A 132 -1.21 -1.83 4.72
N SER A 133 0.08 -1.61 4.47
CA SER A 133 0.62 -1.27 3.16
C SER A 133 1.83 -2.13 2.80
N PRO A 134 2.17 -2.26 1.50
CA PRO A 134 3.40 -2.94 1.07
C PRO A 134 4.71 -2.24 1.45
N ASP A 135 4.69 -1.24 2.33
CA ASP A 135 5.86 -0.55 2.88
C ASP A 135 5.78 -0.43 4.44
N GLY A 136 4.84 -1.17 5.07
CA GLY A 136 4.53 -1.10 6.51
C GLY A 136 3.05 -0.81 6.74
N TYR A 137 2.72 0.28 7.44
CA TYR A 137 1.33 0.71 7.62
C TYR A 137 1.22 2.24 7.59
N THR A 138 0.09 2.70 7.08
CA THR A 138 -0.32 4.11 7.13
C THR A 138 -1.47 4.27 8.11
N CYS A 139 -1.64 5.48 8.65
CA CYS A 139 -2.74 5.77 9.54
C CYS A 139 -3.56 6.90 8.93
N GLN A 140 -4.89 6.80 9.02
CA GLN A 140 -5.79 7.82 8.50
C GLN A 140 -6.81 8.19 9.57
N CYS A 141 -6.89 9.48 9.92
CA CYS A 141 -7.87 9.94 10.89
C CYS A 141 -9.30 9.62 10.47
N TYR A 142 -10.13 9.18 11.42
CA TYR A 142 -11.54 8.97 11.15
C TYR A 142 -12.23 10.28 10.71
N PRO A 143 -13.26 10.23 9.84
CA PRO A 143 -14.05 11.40 9.48
C PRO A 143 -14.56 12.15 10.73
N GLY A 144 -14.43 13.47 10.73
CA GLY A 144 -14.69 14.29 11.91
C GLY A 144 -13.46 14.50 12.81
N PHE A 145 -12.31 13.93 12.46
CA PHE A 145 -11.01 14.24 13.05
C PHE A 145 -10.07 14.86 12.00
N VAL A 146 -9.37 15.93 12.37
CA VAL A 146 -8.29 16.56 11.61
C VAL A 146 -6.98 15.89 11.96
N ASP A 147 -6.27 15.48 10.92
CA ASP A 147 -4.88 15.07 11.01
C ASP A 147 -4.00 16.30 11.25
N VAL A 148 -3.41 16.37 12.45
CA VAL A 148 -2.40 17.40 12.77
C VAL A 148 -1.02 16.77 13.01
N SER A 149 -0.80 15.55 12.49
CA SER A 149 0.50 14.86 12.51
C SER A 149 1.58 15.67 11.77
N SER A 150 1.20 16.49 10.80
CA SER A 150 2.09 17.41 10.08
C SER A 150 2.64 18.53 10.96
N ASN A 151 1.83 19.11 11.87
CA ASN A 151 2.29 20.03 12.92
C ASN A 151 3.33 19.39 13.83
N ALA A 152 3.42 18.06 13.74
CA ALA A 152 4.21 17.20 14.55
C ALA A 152 5.42 16.56 13.84
N ASN A 153 5.65 16.84 12.56
CA ASN A 153 6.61 16.09 11.73
C ASN A 153 6.44 14.56 11.85
N LEU A 154 5.25 14.11 12.24
CA LEU A 154 4.89 12.70 12.33
C LEU A 154 4.26 12.26 11.01
N PRO A 155 4.36 10.97 10.65
CA PRO A 155 3.59 10.41 9.55
C PRO A 155 2.09 10.66 9.75
N PRO A 156 1.29 10.77 8.67
CA PRO A 156 -0.15 10.97 8.75
C PRO A 156 -0.87 9.98 9.68
N GLY A 157 -1.97 10.44 10.30
CA GLY A 157 -2.87 9.68 11.18
C GLY A 157 -2.27 9.24 12.51
N ARG A 158 -1.15 9.84 12.93
CA ARG A 158 -0.56 9.64 14.26
C ARG A 158 -1.13 10.56 15.32
N VAL A 159 -1.77 11.63 14.86
CA VAL A 159 -2.47 12.58 15.70
C VAL A 159 -3.79 12.96 15.03
N CYS A 160 -4.89 12.50 15.62
CA CYS A 160 -6.23 12.77 15.13
C CYS A 160 -7.05 13.53 16.17
N THR A 161 -7.40 14.77 15.83
CA THR A 161 -8.09 15.72 16.73
C THR A 161 -9.48 16.03 16.20
N VAL A 162 -10.51 16.11 17.04
CA VAL A 162 -11.88 16.33 16.52
C VAL A 162 -11.96 17.66 15.76
N GLN A 163 -12.51 17.66 14.54
CA GLN A 163 -12.90 18.86 13.82
C GLN A 163 -14.21 19.39 14.41
N THR A 164 -14.14 19.73 15.70
CA THR A 164 -15.06 20.66 16.33
C THR A 164 -14.18 21.68 17.02
N THR A 165 -14.57 22.93 16.87
CA THR A 165 -14.13 24.08 17.65
C THR A 165 -13.89 23.73 19.12
N CYS A 166 -12.73 23.18 19.48
CA CYS A 166 -12.25 23.23 20.86
C CYS A 166 -11.71 24.66 20.99
N PRO A 167 -12.42 25.59 21.67
CA PRO A 167 -11.74 26.82 22.08
C PRO A 167 -10.52 26.37 22.89
N LYS A 168 -9.34 26.92 22.58
CA LYS A 168 -8.10 26.64 23.32
C LYS A 168 -8.43 26.67 24.82
N GLN A 169 -8.46 25.51 25.46
CA GLN A 169 -8.81 25.46 26.87
C GLN A 169 -7.70 26.10 27.69
N LYS A 170 -8.11 26.77 28.76
CA LYS A 170 -7.20 27.35 29.75
C LYS A 170 -6.37 26.22 30.35
N THR A 171 -5.07 26.17 30.06
CA THR A 171 -4.22 25.05 30.51
C THR A 171 -3.17 25.53 31.50
N ASP A 172 -3.15 24.96 32.71
CA ASP A 172 -2.05 25.11 33.68
C ASP A 172 -1.07 23.96 33.44
N LEU A 173 0.09 24.29 32.87
CA LEU A 173 1.13 23.35 32.48
C LEU A 173 2.33 23.45 33.43
N VAL A 174 2.60 22.40 34.18
CA VAL A 174 3.75 22.34 35.09
C VAL A 174 4.77 21.33 34.58
N PHE A 175 5.99 21.79 34.38
CA PHE A 175 7.14 20.93 34.12
C PHE A 175 7.82 20.57 35.43
N LEU A 176 8.01 19.27 35.65
CA LEU A 176 8.78 18.73 36.76
C LEU A 176 10.02 18.06 36.17
N ILE A 177 11.15 18.76 36.19
CA ILE A 177 12.39 18.33 35.54
C ILE A 177 13.40 17.81 36.56
N ASP A 178 13.92 16.63 36.29
CA ASP A 178 15.01 16.04 37.04
C ASP A 178 16.31 16.83 36.78
N GLY A 179 16.97 17.22 37.87
CA GLY A 179 18.28 17.87 37.92
C GLY A 179 19.26 17.08 38.79
N SER A 180 19.09 15.77 38.87
CA SER A 180 19.98 14.88 39.60
C SER A 180 21.34 14.73 38.92
N GLY A 181 22.33 14.28 39.70
CA GLY A 181 23.73 14.19 39.25
C GLY A 181 23.97 13.27 38.04
N SER A 182 23.08 12.30 37.79
CA SER A 182 23.18 11.36 36.68
C SER A 182 23.01 12.01 35.31
N ILE A 183 22.22 13.09 35.22
CA ILE A 183 21.96 13.80 33.96
C ILE A 183 23.22 14.53 33.50
N GLY A 184 23.88 15.21 34.44
CA GLY A 184 25.02 16.07 34.17
C GLY A 184 24.62 17.43 33.59
N SER A 185 25.39 18.46 33.94
CA SER A 185 25.08 19.86 33.61
C SER A 185 25.01 20.15 32.11
N TYR A 186 25.79 19.41 31.30
CA TYR A 186 25.81 19.56 29.85
C TYR A 186 24.51 19.07 29.20
N VAL A 187 24.08 17.85 29.53
CA VAL A 187 22.84 17.24 28.99
C VAL A 187 21.63 18.05 29.47
N PHE A 188 21.62 18.44 30.75
CA PHE A 188 20.56 19.27 31.29
C PHE A 188 20.39 20.57 30.48
N LYS A 189 21.49 21.32 30.25
CA LYS A 189 21.41 22.60 29.54
C LYS A 189 21.10 22.47 28.05
N ASN A 190 21.68 21.49 27.36
CA ASN A 190 21.62 21.41 25.90
C ASN A 190 20.51 20.50 25.35
N GLU A 191 20.00 19.58 26.18
CA GLU A 191 18.98 18.61 25.77
C GLU A 191 17.69 18.83 26.54
N VAL A 192 17.71 18.80 27.89
CA VAL A 192 16.49 18.93 28.72
C VAL A 192 15.87 20.31 28.59
N LEU A 193 16.65 21.38 28.82
CA LEU A 193 16.13 22.75 28.69
C LEU A 193 15.79 23.11 27.24
N ARG A 194 16.52 22.55 26.26
CA ARG A 194 16.19 22.70 24.84
C ARG A 194 14.81 22.11 24.55
N PHE A 195 14.56 20.88 25.00
CA PHE A 195 13.26 20.22 24.88
C PHE A 195 12.14 21.03 25.53
N VAL A 196 12.30 21.46 26.79
CA VAL A 196 11.26 22.26 27.47
C VAL A 196 10.99 23.55 26.72
N ARG A 197 12.03 24.22 26.20
CA ARG A 197 11.90 25.44 25.41
C ARG A 197 11.15 25.18 24.09
N GLU A 198 11.61 24.22 23.29
CA GLU A 198 11.00 23.85 22.00
C GLU A 198 9.54 23.42 22.19
N PHE A 199 9.24 22.71 23.28
CA PHE A 199 7.88 22.31 23.62
C PHE A 199 6.99 23.51 23.94
N VAL A 200 7.44 24.44 24.79
CA VAL A 200 6.68 25.65 25.16
C VAL A 200 6.44 26.55 23.95
N GLU A 201 7.32 26.55 22.95
CA GLU A 201 7.12 27.28 21.69
C GLU A 201 5.82 26.86 20.96
N LEU A 202 5.36 25.61 21.16
CA LEU A 202 4.16 25.04 20.53
C LEU A 202 2.84 25.56 21.12
N PHE A 203 2.87 26.25 22.26
CA PHE A 203 1.68 26.73 22.98
C PHE A 203 1.50 28.25 22.88
N GLU A 204 0.28 28.72 23.10
CA GLU A 204 0.00 30.15 23.26
C GLU A 204 0.01 30.52 24.74
N ILE A 205 1.07 31.20 25.15
CA ILE A 205 1.28 31.58 26.54
C ILE A 205 0.53 32.87 26.84
N GLY A 206 -0.20 32.87 27.95
CA GLY A 206 -0.97 34.02 28.42
C GLY A 206 -1.79 33.69 29.67
N LEU A 207 -2.11 34.70 30.47
CA LEU A 207 -2.85 34.54 31.72
C LEU A 207 -4.25 33.93 31.53
N ASP A 208 -4.87 34.17 30.37
CA ASP A 208 -6.17 33.65 29.95
C ASP A 208 -6.06 32.44 29.00
N ARG A 209 -4.84 31.96 28.71
CA ARG A 209 -4.54 30.82 27.82
C ARG A 209 -3.74 29.75 28.57
N THR A 210 -2.54 29.41 28.10
CA THR A 210 -1.63 28.48 28.77
C THR A 210 -0.74 29.24 29.75
N ARG A 211 -0.74 28.81 31.02
CA ARG A 211 0.22 29.22 32.05
C ARG A 211 1.25 28.12 32.23
N VAL A 212 2.51 28.48 32.39
CA VAL A 212 3.62 27.52 32.47
C VAL A 212 4.40 27.75 33.75
N ALA A 213 4.69 26.68 34.48
CA ALA A 213 5.63 26.68 35.60
C ALA A 213 6.72 25.63 35.37
N LEU A 214 7.89 25.89 35.94
CA LEU A 214 9.05 25.00 35.86
C LEU A 214 9.58 24.74 37.28
N ILE A 215 9.53 23.47 37.66
CA ILE A 215 10.02 22.97 38.94
C ILE A 215 11.14 21.99 38.63
N GLN A 216 12.33 22.26 39.18
CA GLN A 216 13.46 21.35 39.12
C GLN A 216 13.58 20.56 40.42
N TYR A 217 13.92 19.28 40.33
CA TYR A 217 14.08 18.43 41.51
C TYR A 217 15.34 17.57 41.48
N SER A 218 15.89 17.33 42.66
CA SER A 218 16.93 16.36 42.95
C SER A 218 16.61 15.72 44.33
N ASP A 219 17.54 15.80 45.28
CA ASP A 219 17.30 15.69 46.72
C ASP A 219 16.65 16.96 47.31
N GLN A 220 16.67 18.06 46.56
CA GLN A 220 15.99 19.33 46.86
C GLN A 220 15.01 19.69 45.73
N ILE A 221 14.00 20.51 46.02
CA ILE A 221 13.00 20.95 45.04
C ILE A 221 13.07 22.46 44.90
N ARG A 222 13.30 22.96 43.69
CA ARG A 222 13.40 24.38 43.39
C ARG A 222 12.38 24.79 42.33
N HIS A 223 11.58 25.78 42.65
CA HIS A 223 10.75 26.47 41.66
C HIS A 223 11.64 27.44 40.89
N GLU A 224 11.82 27.20 39.59
CA GLU A 224 12.52 28.13 38.71
C GLU A 224 11.59 29.30 38.35
N PHE A 225 10.31 28.99 38.14
CA PHE A 225 9.23 29.98 38.09
C PHE A 225 7.84 29.35 38.28
N ASP A 226 6.93 30.13 38.86
CA ASP A 226 5.53 29.76 39.15
C ASP A 226 4.58 30.11 37.97
N LEU A 227 3.32 29.64 38.02
CA LEU A 227 2.35 29.74 36.91
C LEU A 227 1.90 31.19 36.60
N ASP A 228 2.02 32.11 37.55
CA ASP A 228 1.66 33.52 37.43
C ASP A 228 2.86 34.46 37.24
N GLN A 229 4.09 33.94 37.27
CA GLN A 229 5.29 34.77 37.26
C GLN A 229 5.54 35.45 35.91
N TYR A 230 5.21 34.78 34.80
CA TYR A 230 5.41 35.30 33.44
C TYR A 230 4.10 35.27 32.65
N THR A 231 3.84 36.36 31.90
CA THR A 231 2.58 36.56 31.18
C THR A 231 2.72 36.43 29.67
N ASP A 232 3.94 36.42 29.15
CA ASP A 232 4.26 36.35 27.73
C ASP A 232 5.24 35.21 27.42
N LYS A 233 5.18 34.71 26.18
CA LYS A 233 6.01 33.60 25.72
C LYS A 233 7.51 33.92 25.78
N ALA A 234 7.94 35.13 25.41
CA ALA A 234 9.36 35.46 25.32
C ALA A 234 10.03 35.44 26.71
N SER A 235 9.34 35.94 27.74
CA SER A 235 9.81 35.88 29.12
C SER A 235 9.93 34.44 29.64
N VAL A 236 8.95 33.58 29.35
CA VAL A 236 9.02 32.15 29.72
C VAL A 236 10.20 31.46 29.05
N LEU A 237 10.39 31.63 27.73
CA LEU A 237 11.49 30.99 26.99
C LEU A 237 12.87 31.45 27.50
N ARG A 238 13.00 32.72 27.89
CA ARG A 238 14.21 33.26 28.49
C ARG A 238 14.47 32.65 29.88
N ALA A 239 13.45 32.59 30.74
CA ALA A 239 13.58 31.99 32.07
C ALA A 239 13.97 30.51 32.03
N ILE A 240 13.42 29.75 31.07
CA ILE A 240 13.84 28.35 30.82
C ILE A 240 15.32 28.30 30.44
N THR A 241 15.78 29.18 29.56
CA THR A 241 17.18 29.20 29.09
C THR A 241 18.17 29.60 30.19
N GLU A 242 17.76 30.47 31.12
CA GLU A 242 18.59 30.96 32.24
C GLU A 242 18.59 30.02 33.46
N THR A 243 17.81 28.94 33.43
CA THR A 243 17.68 27.97 34.52
C THR A 243 19.03 27.32 34.85
N GLN A 244 19.37 27.28 36.14
CA GLN A 244 20.63 26.70 36.61
C GLN A 244 20.46 25.21 36.93
N TYR A 245 21.45 24.39 36.62
CA TYR A 245 21.43 22.95 36.93
C TYR A 245 21.56 22.71 38.45
N LEU A 246 20.67 21.89 39.01
CA LEU A 246 20.80 21.31 40.34
C LEU A 246 21.74 20.10 40.29
N THR A 247 22.11 19.57 41.45
CA THR A 247 22.82 18.30 41.55
C THR A 247 22.39 17.61 42.83
N GLY A 248 22.38 16.29 42.84
CA GLY A 248 21.91 15.50 43.98
C GLY A 248 21.34 14.15 43.57
N LEU A 249 20.51 13.59 44.45
CA LEU A 249 19.79 12.32 44.23
C LEU A 249 18.51 12.53 43.41
N THR A 250 17.82 11.46 43.06
CA THR A 250 16.56 11.50 42.29
C THR A 250 15.37 11.14 43.20
N ARG A 251 14.64 12.14 43.73
CA ARG A 251 13.44 11.94 44.57
C ARG A 251 12.16 12.36 43.84
N THR A 252 11.75 11.56 42.87
CA THR A 252 10.61 11.83 41.99
C THR A 252 9.27 11.80 42.73
N GLY A 253 9.09 10.90 43.72
CA GLY A 253 7.86 10.80 44.50
C GLY A 253 7.60 12.06 45.33
N ALA A 254 8.61 12.53 46.08
CA ALA A 254 8.55 13.79 46.81
C ALA A 254 8.32 14.98 45.88
N ALA A 255 8.95 14.98 44.70
CA ALA A 255 8.78 16.03 43.70
C ALA A 255 7.33 16.09 43.17
N ILE A 256 6.72 14.94 42.85
CA ILE A 256 5.31 14.86 42.42
C ILE A 256 4.39 15.33 43.55
N GLN A 257 4.65 14.90 44.80
CA GLN A 257 3.86 15.31 45.95
C GLN A 257 3.90 16.82 46.14
N HIS A 258 5.09 17.42 46.02
CA HIS A 258 5.27 18.88 46.12
C HIS A 258 4.61 19.61 44.95
N MET A 259 4.71 19.10 43.73
CA MET A 259 4.01 19.66 42.57
C MET A 259 2.50 19.70 42.80
N VAL A 260 1.92 18.65 43.37
CA VAL A 260 0.49 18.58 43.69
C VAL A 260 0.08 19.59 44.76
N GLN A 261 0.87 19.73 45.83
CA GLN A 261 0.54 20.60 46.96
C GLN A 261 0.85 22.07 46.71
N GLU A 262 1.95 22.34 45.99
CA GLU A 262 2.53 23.66 45.83
C GLU A 262 2.47 24.14 44.38
N GLY A 263 2.90 23.31 43.42
CA GLY A 263 2.93 23.68 41.99
C GLY A 263 1.57 24.03 41.41
N PHE A 264 0.52 23.27 41.78
CA PHE A 264 -0.86 23.53 41.37
C PHE A 264 -1.67 24.31 42.43
N SER A 265 -1.01 25.05 43.32
CA SER A 265 -1.68 25.88 44.31
C SER A 265 -2.10 27.24 43.76
N GLU A 266 -3.26 27.74 44.18
CA GLU A 266 -3.77 29.05 43.72
C GLU A 266 -2.85 30.22 44.11
N ARG A 267 -2.14 30.07 45.24
CA ARG A 267 -1.14 31.04 45.71
C ARG A 267 0.10 31.17 44.80
N ARG A 268 0.31 30.21 43.90
CA ARG A 268 1.41 30.16 42.92
C ARG A 268 0.88 30.22 41.48
N GLY A 269 -0.30 30.83 41.30
CA GLY A 269 -0.84 31.12 39.99
C GLY A 269 -1.68 30.03 39.32
N ALA A 270 -1.88 28.88 39.98
CA ALA A 270 -2.81 27.88 39.47
C ALA A 270 -4.24 28.41 39.50
N ARG A 271 -5.02 28.12 38.46
CA ARG A 271 -6.43 28.53 38.43
C ARG A 271 -7.29 27.56 39.25
N PRO A 272 -8.41 28.03 39.82
CA PRO A 272 -9.35 27.17 40.55
C PRO A 272 -9.81 25.98 39.69
N GLN A 273 -10.04 24.84 40.33
CA GLN A 273 -10.44 23.63 39.62
C GLN A 273 -11.82 23.84 38.95
N SER A 274 -11.87 23.75 37.63
CA SER A 274 -13.08 23.91 36.82
C SER A 274 -12.99 23.00 35.59
N SER A 275 -14.13 22.63 35.01
CA SER A 275 -14.20 21.86 33.75
C SER A 275 -13.55 22.57 32.56
N ASP A 276 -13.37 23.89 32.66
CA ASP A 276 -12.83 24.72 31.57
C ASP A 276 -11.30 24.90 31.65
N ILE A 277 -10.69 24.36 32.71
CA ILE A 277 -9.26 24.49 33.01
C ILE A 277 -8.61 23.10 33.05
N ALA A 278 -7.71 22.85 32.13
CA ALA A 278 -6.90 21.64 32.12
C ALA A 278 -5.66 21.81 33.00
N ARG A 279 -5.42 20.88 33.93
CA ARG A 279 -4.17 20.81 34.71
C ARG A 279 -3.32 19.68 34.17
N VAL A 280 -2.14 20.01 33.66
CA VAL A 280 -1.25 19.06 32.99
C VAL A 280 0.14 19.14 33.61
N ALA A 281 0.68 17.98 33.98
CA ALA A 281 2.04 17.85 34.50
C ALA A 281 2.89 17.04 33.53
N ILE A 282 4.10 17.51 33.23
CA ILE A 282 5.10 16.75 32.47
C ILE A 282 6.29 16.48 33.38
N VAL A 283 6.52 15.21 33.69
CA VAL A 283 7.62 14.73 34.55
C VAL A 283 8.74 14.20 33.68
N LEU A 284 9.92 14.77 33.77
CA LEU A 284 11.12 14.33 33.06
C LEU A 284 12.09 13.73 34.07
N THR A 285 12.56 12.50 33.83
CA THR A 285 13.55 11.83 34.67
C THR A 285 14.54 11.01 33.85
N ASP A 286 15.75 10.85 34.36
CA ASP A 286 16.81 10.06 33.71
C ASP A 286 17.14 8.75 34.44
N GLY A 287 16.45 8.45 35.55
CA GLY A 287 16.75 7.26 36.34
C GLY A 287 15.62 6.84 37.26
N ARG A 288 15.81 5.68 37.89
CA ARG A 288 14.91 5.15 38.92
C ARG A 288 14.84 6.08 40.14
N SER A 289 13.64 6.40 40.59
CA SER A 289 13.48 7.19 41.82
C SER A 289 13.96 6.42 43.06
N GLN A 290 14.52 7.17 44.01
CA GLN A 290 14.98 6.66 45.31
C GLN A 290 13.86 6.63 46.37
N ASP A 291 12.63 6.97 45.99
CA ASP A 291 11.42 6.98 46.82
C ASP A 291 10.21 6.40 46.08
N ASN A 292 9.07 6.27 46.78
CA ASN A 292 7.86 5.71 46.19
C ASN A 292 7.06 6.77 45.40
N VAL A 293 6.87 6.54 44.10
CA VAL A 293 6.15 7.44 43.19
C VAL A 293 4.64 7.17 43.12
N SER A 294 4.19 5.97 43.48
CA SER A 294 2.80 5.53 43.24
C SER A 294 1.77 6.31 44.04
N GLY A 295 2.05 6.55 45.32
CA GLY A 295 1.16 7.32 46.21
C GLY A 295 1.00 8.78 45.76
N PRO A 296 2.10 9.52 45.56
CA PRO A 296 2.06 10.88 45.00
C PRO A 296 1.37 10.97 43.64
N ALA A 297 1.61 10.01 42.74
CA ALA A 297 0.95 9.97 41.44
C ALA A 297 -0.57 9.74 41.57
N GLU A 298 -1.02 8.94 42.53
CA GLU A 298 -2.45 8.77 42.81
C GLU A 298 -3.08 10.05 43.38
N ALA A 299 -2.36 10.78 44.22
CA ALA A 299 -2.80 12.09 44.73
C ALA A 299 -2.99 13.09 43.59
N ALA A 300 -2.07 13.13 42.61
CA ALA A 300 -2.20 13.96 41.42
C ALA A 300 -3.48 13.63 40.62
N ARG A 301 -3.73 12.32 40.39
CA ARG A 301 -4.93 11.86 39.67
C ARG A 301 -6.23 12.20 40.38
N LYS A 302 -6.28 12.09 41.71
CA LYS A 302 -7.45 12.47 42.53
C LYS A 302 -7.83 13.95 42.38
N LEU A 303 -6.85 14.80 42.06
CA LEU A 303 -7.05 16.23 41.81
C LEU A 303 -7.19 16.57 40.31
N SER A 304 -7.49 15.58 39.48
CA SER A 304 -7.67 15.71 38.03
C SER A 304 -6.46 16.33 37.31
N ILE A 305 -5.26 16.15 37.85
CA ILE A 305 -4.01 16.53 37.18
C ILE A 305 -3.65 15.41 36.21
N THR A 306 -3.55 15.73 34.92
CA THR A 306 -3.11 14.78 33.90
C THR A 306 -1.59 14.76 33.85
N THR A 307 -0.98 13.67 34.30
CA THR A 307 0.46 13.50 34.33
C THR A 307 0.96 12.74 33.10
N PHE A 308 2.00 13.28 32.46
CA PHE A 308 2.83 12.63 31.45
C PHE A 308 4.23 12.41 32.01
N SER A 309 4.83 11.25 31.77
CA SER A 309 6.17 10.93 32.28
C SER A 309 7.13 10.54 31.16
N ILE A 310 8.33 11.08 31.19
CA ILE A 310 9.34 10.94 30.13
C ILE A 310 10.63 10.45 30.77
N GLY A 311 11.07 9.26 30.35
CA GLY A 311 12.36 8.68 30.71
C GLY A 311 13.39 8.87 29.59
N VAL A 312 14.57 9.39 29.92
CA VAL A 312 15.60 9.80 28.93
C VAL A 312 16.72 8.76 28.77
N THR A 313 16.85 7.80 29.68
CA THR A 313 17.90 6.77 29.64
C THR A 313 17.36 5.38 29.98
N ASP A 314 18.17 4.35 29.75
CA ASP A 314 17.90 2.95 30.04
C ASP A 314 17.90 2.62 31.55
N HIS A 315 18.19 3.60 32.40
CA HIS A 315 18.18 3.44 33.85
C HIS A 315 16.80 3.69 34.49
N VAL A 316 15.77 3.97 33.68
CA VAL A 316 14.39 4.19 34.12
C VAL A 316 13.55 2.91 34.01
N LEU A 317 12.76 2.62 35.04
CA LEU A 317 11.84 1.48 35.03
C LEU A 317 10.51 1.85 34.36
N SER A 318 10.10 1.11 33.32
CA SER A 318 8.82 1.35 32.61
C SER A 318 7.61 1.30 33.54
N SER A 319 7.62 0.42 34.54
CA SER A 319 6.56 0.32 35.55
C SER A 319 6.47 1.57 36.44
N GLU A 320 7.58 2.26 36.66
CA GLU A 320 7.63 3.50 37.44
C GLU A 320 7.05 4.66 36.63
N LEU A 321 7.44 4.80 35.36
CA LEU A 321 6.87 5.78 34.44
C LEU A 321 5.36 5.58 34.27
N GLU A 322 4.92 4.34 34.08
CA GLU A 322 3.49 4.03 33.99
C GLU A 322 2.75 4.36 35.29
N ALA A 323 3.34 4.10 36.46
CA ALA A 323 2.75 4.46 37.75
C ALA A 323 2.59 5.98 37.93
N ILE A 324 3.57 6.77 37.45
CA ILE A 324 3.54 8.24 37.44
C ILE A 324 2.43 8.74 36.51
N ALA A 325 2.41 8.27 35.26
CA ALA A 325 1.44 8.70 34.25
C ALA A 325 0.01 8.16 34.48
N GLY A 326 -0.11 7.02 35.19
CA GLY A 326 -1.36 6.33 35.47
C GLY A 326 -2.09 5.79 34.23
N SER A 327 -1.38 5.63 33.11
CA SER A 327 -1.90 5.08 31.86
C SER A 327 -0.76 4.63 30.95
N PRO A 328 -0.89 3.50 30.23
CA PRO A 328 0.13 3.01 29.31
C PRO A 328 0.37 3.95 28.11
N ASN A 329 -0.58 4.85 27.82
CA ASN A 329 -0.50 5.76 26.68
C ASN A 329 0.16 7.11 27.05
N ARG A 330 0.43 7.41 28.33
CA ARG A 330 0.91 8.73 28.77
C ARG A 330 2.35 8.75 29.26
N TRP A 331 3.08 7.65 29.09
CA TRP A 331 4.49 7.59 29.41
C TRP A 331 5.35 7.32 28.17
N PHE A 332 6.58 7.83 28.19
CA PHE A 332 7.49 7.75 27.07
C PHE A 332 8.89 7.40 27.53
N TYR A 333 9.55 6.59 26.72
CA TYR A 333 10.97 6.33 26.78
C TYR A 333 11.60 6.97 25.55
N VAL A 334 12.65 7.78 25.73
CA VAL A 334 13.29 8.50 24.63
C VAL A 334 14.80 8.41 24.69
N ASP A 335 15.39 8.01 23.56
CA ASP A 335 16.83 8.15 23.33
C ASP A 335 17.19 9.56 22.81
N LYS A 336 16.22 10.27 22.19
CA LYS A 336 16.37 11.62 21.62
C LYS A 336 15.06 12.41 21.78
N PHE A 337 15.15 13.66 22.26
CA PHE A 337 13.99 14.50 22.60
C PHE A 337 13.17 15.00 21.40
N LYS A 338 13.80 15.16 20.22
CA LYS A 338 13.20 15.84 19.06
C LYS A 338 11.93 15.18 18.51
N ASP A 339 11.80 13.87 18.66
CA ASP A 339 10.62 13.11 18.18
C ASP A 339 9.45 13.17 19.17
N LEU A 340 9.68 13.72 20.37
CA LEU A 340 8.73 13.70 21.47
C LEU A 340 7.87 14.96 21.54
N ASP A 341 8.42 16.12 21.14
CA ASP A 341 7.78 17.44 21.22
C ASP A 341 6.36 17.44 20.70
N THR A 342 6.18 16.74 19.60
CA THR A 342 5.00 16.91 18.78
C THR A 342 3.92 15.86 19.05
N ARG A 343 4.34 14.63 19.34
CA ARG A 343 3.50 13.57 19.89
C ARG A 343 2.96 13.98 21.26
N LEU A 344 3.80 14.52 22.14
CA LEU A 344 3.37 15.01 23.44
C LEU A 344 2.39 16.18 23.32
N ARG A 345 2.68 17.16 22.45
CA ARG A 345 1.78 18.31 22.24
C ARG A 345 0.37 17.85 21.89
N SER A 346 0.26 16.90 20.96
CA SER A 346 -1.01 16.28 20.56
C SER A 346 -1.74 15.66 21.75
N MET A 347 -1.04 14.86 22.54
CA MET A 347 -1.67 14.15 23.66
C MET A 347 -2.09 15.11 24.77
N ILE A 348 -1.33 16.19 24.98
CA ILE A 348 -1.74 17.28 25.88
C ILE A 348 -2.96 18.00 25.33
N GLN A 349 -3.03 18.28 24.02
CA GLN A 349 -4.23 18.86 23.41
C GLN A 349 -5.45 17.93 23.56
N LYS A 350 -5.28 16.61 23.42
CA LYS A 350 -6.33 15.62 23.65
C LYS A 350 -6.72 15.50 25.13
N ALA A 351 -5.79 15.68 26.06
CA ALA A 351 -6.07 15.70 27.49
C ALA A 351 -6.72 17.02 27.95
N ALA A 352 -6.35 18.13 27.32
CA ALA A 352 -6.86 19.47 27.57
C ALA A 352 -8.10 19.82 26.74
N CYS A 353 -8.60 18.91 25.91
CA CYS A 353 -9.91 19.03 25.27
C CYS A 353 -10.73 17.83 25.76
N PRO A 354 -11.82 18.03 26.51
CA PRO A 354 -12.71 16.94 26.85
C PRO A 354 -13.22 16.31 25.55
N SER A 355 -13.16 14.97 25.48
CA SER A 355 -13.83 14.24 24.42
C SER A 355 -15.28 14.73 24.34
N PRO A 356 -15.84 15.01 23.14
CA PRO A 356 -17.28 15.09 23.05
C PRO A 356 -17.83 13.82 23.69
N VAL A 357 -18.82 13.98 24.57
CA VAL A 357 -19.55 12.86 25.18
C VAL A 357 -19.77 11.84 24.07
N LYS A 358 -19.25 10.63 24.25
CA LYS A 358 -19.45 9.52 23.31
C LYS A 358 -20.96 9.42 23.17
N ALA A 359 -21.51 9.99 22.09
CA ALA A 359 -22.92 9.86 21.80
C ALA A 359 -23.15 8.36 21.72
N GLU A 360 -24.06 7.86 22.54
CA GLU A 360 -24.46 6.47 22.55
C GLU A 360 -24.63 6.02 21.10
N SER A 361 -24.00 4.90 20.77
CA SER A 361 -24.18 4.23 19.48
C SER A 361 -25.67 4.27 19.11
N PRO A 362 -26.05 4.83 17.94
CA PRO A 362 -27.43 4.85 17.54
C PRO A 362 -27.98 3.42 17.56
N PRO A 363 -29.26 3.23 17.94
CA PRO A 363 -29.86 1.91 17.93
C PRO A 363 -29.78 1.30 16.54
N GLN A 364 -29.64 -0.04 16.49
CA GLN A 364 -29.51 -0.83 15.28
C GLN A 364 -30.42 -0.31 14.15
N GLY A 365 -29.81 0.08 13.04
CA GLY A 365 -30.51 0.48 11.81
C GLY A 365 -30.57 1.98 11.50
N THR A 366 -29.93 2.85 12.30
CA THR A 366 -29.78 4.28 11.96
C THR A 366 -28.31 4.63 11.76
N CYS A 367 -27.99 5.21 10.61
CA CYS A 367 -26.64 5.66 10.25
C CYS A 367 -26.62 7.19 10.11
N ASN A 368 -25.44 7.81 10.14
CA ASN A 368 -25.29 9.25 9.97
C ASN A 368 -24.60 9.58 8.63
N PRO A 369 -25.29 10.27 7.69
CA PRO A 369 -24.77 10.55 6.35
C PRO A 369 -23.67 11.62 6.34
N ARG A 370 -23.60 12.49 7.36
CA ARG A 370 -22.54 13.51 7.47
C ARG A 370 -21.21 12.92 7.95
N THR A 371 -21.27 11.99 8.90
CA THR A 371 -20.09 11.37 9.50
C THR A 371 -19.75 10.00 8.90
N GLN A 372 -20.64 9.45 8.07
CA GLN A 372 -20.54 8.10 7.52
C GLN A 372 -20.29 7.04 8.60
N THR A 373 -21.01 7.18 9.72
CA THR A 373 -20.95 6.27 10.89
C THR A 373 -22.25 5.47 11.02
N GLY A 374 -22.16 4.24 11.53
CA GLY A 374 -23.31 3.36 11.78
C GLY A 374 -23.55 2.28 10.71
N CYS A 375 -22.90 2.36 9.55
CA CYS A 375 -22.92 1.29 8.53
C CYS A 375 -21.70 0.37 8.65
N ASP A 376 -21.85 -0.89 8.25
CA ASP A 376 -20.78 -1.88 8.31
C ASP A 376 -19.79 -1.68 7.16
N ARG A 377 -18.60 -1.18 7.48
CA ARG A 377 -17.54 -0.91 6.50
C ARG A 377 -16.94 -2.19 5.91
N SER A 378 -17.04 -3.33 6.60
CA SER A 378 -16.62 -4.62 6.03
C SER A 378 -17.48 -5.03 4.83
N LEU A 379 -18.72 -4.53 4.78
CA LEU A 379 -19.65 -4.71 3.67
C LEU A 379 -19.53 -3.61 2.60
N ASN A 380 -18.61 -2.65 2.72
CA ASN A 380 -18.47 -1.50 1.82
C ASN A 380 -19.78 -0.70 1.67
N GLU A 381 -20.61 -0.66 2.71
CA GLU A 381 -21.82 0.15 2.76
C GLU A 381 -21.48 1.59 3.13
N TYR A 382 -22.28 2.54 2.65
CA TYR A 382 -22.23 3.93 3.09
C TYR A 382 -23.62 4.40 3.51
N CYS A 383 -23.66 5.40 4.37
CA CYS A 383 -24.91 5.95 4.86
C CYS A 383 -25.47 6.95 3.86
N ALA A 384 -26.67 6.65 3.34
CA ALA A 384 -27.45 7.56 2.51
C ALA A 384 -28.67 8.08 3.26
N GLU A 385 -29.09 9.28 2.90
CA GLU A 385 -30.33 9.89 3.36
C GLU A 385 -31.32 9.90 2.19
N GLU A 386 -32.44 9.21 2.37
CA GLU A 386 -33.49 9.14 1.37
C GLU A 386 -34.84 9.39 2.07
N ASN A 387 -35.57 10.41 1.61
CA ASN A 387 -36.85 10.83 2.20
C ASN A 387 -36.82 11.08 3.73
N GLY A 388 -35.72 11.65 4.24
CA GLY A 388 -35.56 11.99 5.67
C GLY A 388 -35.30 10.78 6.58
N ARG A 389 -35.03 9.59 6.03
CA ARG A 389 -34.65 8.39 6.77
C ARG A 389 -33.27 7.92 6.35
N THR A 390 -32.40 7.72 7.33
CA THR A 390 -31.01 7.29 7.08
C THR A 390 -30.91 5.78 7.08
N HIS A 391 -30.26 5.23 6.06
CA HIS A 391 -30.04 3.79 5.94
C HIS A 391 -28.76 3.48 5.15
N CYS A 392 -28.24 2.26 5.36
CA CYS A 392 -26.99 1.82 4.76
C CYS A 392 -27.23 1.23 3.38
N VAL A 393 -26.60 1.81 2.37
CA VAL A 393 -26.75 1.43 0.97
C VAL A 393 -25.38 1.18 0.34
N CYS A 394 -25.36 0.55 -0.83
CA CYS A 394 -24.12 0.38 -1.57
C CYS A 394 -23.76 1.65 -2.35
N PRO A 395 -22.47 2.03 -2.42
CA PRO A 395 -22.00 3.15 -3.23
C PRO A 395 -22.43 3.03 -4.69
N ALA A 396 -22.60 4.16 -5.37
CA ALA A 396 -22.92 4.18 -6.80
C ALA A 396 -21.89 3.36 -7.60
N GLY A 397 -22.37 2.47 -8.48
CA GLY A 397 -21.54 1.52 -9.25
C GLY A 397 -21.18 0.23 -8.50
N PHE A 398 -21.41 0.13 -7.19
CA PHE A 398 -21.13 -1.06 -6.40
C PHE A 398 -22.43 -1.78 -6.04
N HIS A 399 -22.63 -2.97 -6.59
CA HIS A 399 -23.86 -3.75 -6.34
C HIS A 399 -23.62 -4.77 -5.22
N ARG A 400 -24.63 -4.97 -4.37
CA ARG A 400 -24.55 -5.90 -3.23
C ARG A 400 -24.47 -7.35 -3.70
N HIS A 401 -23.49 -8.10 -3.21
CA HIS A 401 -23.36 -9.52 -3.49
C HIS A 401 -24.41 -10.33 -2.71
N PRO A 402 -25.10 -11.29 -3.33
CA PRO A 402 -26.24 -11.99 -2.71
C PRO A 402 -25.84 -12.84 -1.48
N THR A 403 -24.69 -13.51 -1.54
CA THR A 403 -24.22 -14.39 -0.44
C THR A 403 -23.43 -13.64 0.64
N THR A 404 -22.42 -12.86 0.25
CA THR A 404 -21.50 -12.18 1.18
C THR A 404 -22.04 -10.85 1.69
N ARG A 405 -23.10 -10.30 1.07
CA ARG A 405 -23.69 -8.98 1.35
C ARG A 405 -22.76 -7.77 1.17
N VAL A 406 -21.54 -7.99 0.71
CA VAL A 406 -20.57 -6.93 0.41
C VAL A 406 -21.01 -6.15 -0.84
N CYS A 407 -20.88 -4.83 -0.81
CA CYS A 407 -21.09 -3.95 -1.95
C CYS A 407 -19.85 -3.98 -2.86
N GLY A 408 -19.98 -4.61 -4.03
CA GLY A 408 -18.86 -4.89 -4.94
C GLY A 408 -18.26 -6.29 -4.77
N GLY A 409 -17.17 -6.54 -5.49
CA GLY A 409 -16.42 -7.78 -5.49
C GLY A 409 -15.18 -7.74 -4.58
N ALA A 410 -14.19 -8.56 -4.92
CA ALA A 410 -12.92 -8.64 -4.20
C ALA A 410 -12.15 -7.31 -4.23
N LEU A 411 -11.21 -7.14 -3.28
CA LEU A 411 -10.22 -6.06 -3.35
C LEU A 411 -9.37 -6.24 -4.60
N CYS A 412 -9.06 -5.16 -5.30
CA CYS A 412 -8.35 -5.22 -6.57
C CYS A 412 -7.26 -4.16 -6.69
N ASN A 413 -6.30 -4.38 -7.59
CA ASN A 413 -5.27 -3.41 -7.92
C ASN A 413 -5.60 -2.75 -9.28
N PRO A 414 -5.78 -1.42 -9.35
CA PRO A 414 -6.13 -0.72 -10.58
C PRO A 414 -5.02 -0.74 -11.64
N GLN A 415 -3.79 -1.09 -11.27
CA GLN A 415 -2.65 -1.25 -12.20
C GLN A 415 -2.57 -2.67 -12.79
N LEU A 416 -3.40 -3.62 -12.32
CA LEU A 416 -3.44 -5.01 -12.78
C LEU A 416 -4.80 -5.32 -13.40
N ILE A 417 -4.87 -5.40 -14.73
CA ILE A 417 -6.11 -5.63 -15.49
C ILE A 417 -6.74 -7.00 -15.15
N THR A 418 -5.95 -7.99 -14.71
CA THR A 418 -6.42 -9.32 -14.30
C THR A 418 -6.94 -9.37 -12.86
N SER A 419 -6.93 -8.25 -12.14
CA SER A 419 -7.29 -8.22 -10.73
C SER A 419 -8.78 -8.45 -10.47
N CYS A 420 -9.62 -8.38 -11.51
CA CYS A 420 -11.06 -8.61 -11.46
C CYS A 420 -11.48 -9.65 -12.51
N VAL A 421 -12.55 -10.40 -12.20
CA VAL A 421 -13.11 -11.42 -13.10
C VAL A 421 -13.91 -10.73 -14.19
N TYR A 422 -13.59 -10.98 -15.46
CA TYR A 422 -14.34 -10.40 -16.57
C TYR A 422 -15.87 -10.67 -16.45
N PRO A 423 -16.77 -9.68 -16.63
CA PRO A 423 -16.52 -8.31 -17.11
C PRO A 423 -16.31 -7.25 -16.01
N GLU A 424 -16.01 -7.63 -14.76
CA GLU A 424 -15.79 -6.67 -13.67
C GLU A 424 -14.56 -5.77 -13.89
N GLU A 425 -14.68 -4.51 -13.48
CA GLU A 425 -13.61 -3.51 -13.52
C GLU A 425 -13.20 -3.09 -12.11
N CYS A 426 -11.93 -2.72 -11.94
CA CYS A 426 -11.40 -2.29 -10.66
C CYS A 426 -11.70 -0.80 -10.41
N LEU A 427 -12.68 -0.50 -9.55
CA LEU A 427 -13.12 0.87 -9.26
C LEU A 427 -12.73 1.30 -7.84
N VAL A 428 -12.51 2.61 -7.66
CA VAL A 428 -12.27 3.22 -6.35
C VAL A 428 -13.59 3.38 -5.58
N THR A 429 -13.62 3.01 -4.31
CA THR A 429 -14.79 3.21 -3.44
C THR A 429 -14.76 4.61 -2.81
N PRO A 430 -15.85 5.08 -2.18
CA PRO A 430 -15.86 6.31 -1.38
C PRO A 430 -14.84 6.35 -0.22
N TYR A 431 -14.27 5.21 0.14
CA TYR A 431 -13.26 5.06 1.19
C TYR A 431 -11.82 5.02 0.65
N ASN A 432 -11.62 5.34 -0.64
CA ASN A 432 -10.31 5.44 -1.28
C ASN A 432 -9.51 4.12 -1.34
N ASN A 433 -10.20 2.98 -1.21
CA ASN A 433 -9.69 1.65 -1.55
C ASN A 433 -10.31 1.16 -2.87
N TYR A 434 -9.78 0.09 -3.46
CA TYR A 434 -10.18 -0.41 -4.78
C TYR A 434 -10.89 -1.76 -4.70
N ARG A 435 -12.06 -1.88 -5.35
CA ARG A 435 -12.86 -3.10 -5.40
C ARG A 435 -13.41 -3.35 -6.81
N CYS A 436 -13.59 -4.63 -7.15
CA CYS A 436 -14.20 -5.01 -8.41
C CYS A 436 -15.69 -4.61 -8.47
N ALA A 437 -16.14 -4.06 -9.58
CA ALA A 437 -17.49 -3.56 -9.79
C ALA A 437 -17.96 -3.84 -11.22
N CYS A 438 -19.28 -3.81 -11.44
CA CYS A 438 -19.82 -3.98 -12.79
C CYS A 438 -19.66 -2.68 -13.59
N PRO A 439 -19.15 -2.73 -14.82
CA PRO A 439 -19.07 -1.56 -15.69
C PRO A 439 -20.46 -1.07 -16.12
N GLU A 440 -20.53 0.14 -16.68
CA GLU A 440 -21.79 0.69 -17.19
C GLU A 440 -22.46 -0.24 -18.21
N GLY A 441 -23.78 -0.40 -18.10
CA GLY A 441 -24.53 -1.36 -18.90
C GLY A 441 -24.35 -2.81 -18.45
N TYR A 442 -23.77 -3.07 -17.26
CA TYR A 442 -23.81 -4.35 -16.55
C TYR A 442 -24.33 -4.17 -15.11
N SER A 443 -25.04 -5.18 -14.58
CA SER A 443 -25.55 -5.22 -13.21
C SER A 443 -25.24 -6.57 -12.58
N ARG A 444 -25.00 -6.59 -11.27
CA ARG A 444 -24.71 -7.83 -10.55
C ARG A 444 -25.99 -8.68 -10.41
N ASP A 445 -25.95 -9.91 -10.91
CA ASP A 445 -27.04 -10.87 -10.79
C ASP A 445 -27.21 -11.34 -9.34
N HIS A 446 -28.45 -11.39 -8.89
CA HIS A 446 -28.86 -11.64 -7.51
C HIS A 446 -28.81 -13.14 -7.13
N ARG A 447 -28.63 -14.05 -8.10
CA ARG A 447 -28.52 -15.49 -7.85
C ARG A 447 -27.07 -15.96 -7.89
N SER A 448 -26.30 -15.46 -8.86
CA SER A 448 -24.96 -15.93 -9.17
C SER A 448 -23.85 -14.98 -8.70
N GLY A 449 -24.14 -13.70 -8.49
CA GLY A 449 -23.17 -12.70 -8.11
C GLY A 449 -22.30 -12.17 -9.25
N PHE A 450 -22.51 -12.59 -10.51
CA PHE A 450 -21.77 -12.10 -11.69
C PHE A 450 -22.35 -10.82 -12.28
N CYS A 451 -21.53 -10.04 -12.98
CA CYS A 451 -22.00 -8.89 -13.76
C CYS A 451 -22.61 -9.34 -15.08
N VAL A 452 -23.90 -9.05 -15.27
CA VAL A 452 -24.69 -9.38 -16.47
C VAL A 452 -25.09 -8.09 -17.19
N SER A 453 -25.10 -8.08 -18.52
CA SER A 453 -25.44 -6.86 -19.29
C SER A 453 -26.89 -6.40 -19.05
N VAL A 454 -27.12 -5.09 -18.90
CA VAL A 454 -28.42 -4.46 -18.60
C VAL A 454 -29.09 -3.88 -19.86
N LYS A 455 -28.67 -4.25 -21.08
CA LYS A 455 -29.39 -3.81 -22.29
C LYS A 455 -30.86 -4.22 -22.18
N GLU A 456 -31.72 -3.20 -22.19
CA GLU A 456 -33.13 -3.24 -21.81
C GLU A 456 -33.89 -4.40 -22.47
N ILE A 457 -34.57 -5.21 -21.65
CA ILE A 457 -35.57 -6.17 -22.14
C ILE A 457 -36.96 -5.62 -21.79
N HIS A 458 -37.73 -5.29 -22.82
CA HIS A 458 -39.19 -5.30 -22.72
C HIS A 458 -39.65 -6.75 -22.63
N ILE A 459 -39.99 -7.19 -21.41
CA ILE A 459 -40.55 -8.51 -21.17
C ILE A 459 -42.05 -8.45 -21.51
N PHE A 460 -42.45 -9.00 -22.66
CA PHE A 460 -43.85 -9.34 -22.88
C PHE A 460 -44.16 -10.67 -22.17
N PRO A 461 -45.29 -10.78 -21.44
CA PRO A 461 -45.67 -12.03 -20.80
C PRO A 461 -45.87 -13.12 -21.86
N GLN A 462 -45.19 -14.25 -21.69
CA GLN A 462 -45.31 -15.41 -22.57
C GLN A 462 -46.69 -16.07 -22.40
N HIS A 463 -47.58 -15.74 -23.33
CA HIS A 463 -48.60 -16.67 -23.81
C HIS A 463 -48.47 -16.73 -25.33
N ASP A 464 -47.52 -17.52 -25.84
CA ASP A 464 -47.91 -18.57 -26.78
C ASP A 464 -46.76 -19.48 -27.19
N ALA A 465 -47.14 -20.67 -27.63
CA ALA A 465 -46.32 -21.86 -27.69
C ALA A 465 -45.30 -21.91 -28.84
N ASP A 466 -45.11 -20.86 -29.65
CA ASP A 466 -44.47 -21.03 -30.96
C ASP A 466 -43.70 -19.84 -31.57
N CYS A 467 -43.49 -18.74 -30.85
CA CYS A 467 -42.95 -17.48 -31.41
C CYS A 467 -43.65 -16.98 -32.70
N HIS A 468 -44.76 -17.60 -33.14
CA HIS A 468 -46.07 -17.00 -33.42
C HIS A 468 -47.19 -18.09 -33.57
N ASN A 469 -46.93 -19.30 -34.11
CA ASN A 469 -47.79 -20.53 -34.12
C ASN A 469 -47.13 -21.63 -35.00
N GLY A 470 -46.67 -22.75 -34.45
CA GLY A 470 -46.18 -23.95 -35.14
C GLY A 470 -44.85 -24.68 -34.77
N GLY A 471 -44.02 -24.33 -33.79
CA GLY A 471 -43.03 -25.28 -33.24
C GLY A 471 -41.76 -24.74 -32.56
N GLN A 472 -41.58 -25.14 -31.29
CA GLN A 472 -40.46 -25.00 -30.34
C GLN A 472 -40.43 -23.73 -29.46
N ARG A 473 -40.66 -23.95 -28.16
CA ARG A 473 -40.38 -23.01 -27.06
C ARG A 473 -38.89 -22.66 -27.03
N CYS A 474 -38.57 -21.38 -26.85
CA CYS A 474 -37.20 -20.95 -26.59
C CYS A 474 -36.62 -21.68 -25.38
N GLY A 475 -35.32 -21.98 -25.44
CA GLY A 475 -34.63 -22.78 -24.42
C GLY A 475 -34.56 -22.12 -23.04
N GLN A 476 -33.99 -22.84 -22.07
CA GLN A 476 -33.74 -22.25 -20.75
C GLN A 476 -32.76 -21.06 -20.89
N ASN A 477 -33.11 -19.93 -20.27
CA ASN A 477 -32.40 -18.65 -20.39
C ASN A 477 -32.46 -17.99 -21.78
N GLU A 478 -33.54 -18.21 -22.53
CA GLU A 478 -33.82 -17.55 -23.81
C GLU A 478 -35.16 -16.79 -23.76
N TYR A 479 -35.28 -15.73 -24.56
CA TYR A 479 -36.53 -15.02 -24.79
C TYR A 479 -36.81 -14.88 -26.28
N CYS A 480 -38.07 -14.66 -26.65
CA CYS A 480 -38.48 -14.48 -28.04
C CYS A 480 -38.29 -13.02 -28.44
N ALA A 481 -37.52 -12.76 -29.50
CA ALA A 481 -37.30 -11.44 -30.07
C ALA A 481 -37.72 -11.42 -31.55
N SER A 482 -38.03 -10.23 -32.09
CA SER A 482 -38.36 -10.05 -33.50
C SER A 482 -37.45 -9.01 -34.15
N ASP A 483 -36.98 -9.26 -35.36
CA ASP A 483 -36.27 -8.25 -36.15
C ASP A 483 -37.22 -7.16 -36.67
N LYS A 484 -36.66 -6.06 -37.21
CA LYS A 484 -37.45 -4.97 -37.82
C LYS A 484 -38.25 -5.40 -39.06
N ALA A 485 -38.01 -6.60 -39.58
CA ALA A 485 -38.70 -7.20 -40.71
C ALA A 485 -39.82 -8.17 -40.29
N GLY A 486 -40.03 -8.39 -38.98
CA GLY A 486 -41.07 -9.26 -38.43
C GLY A 486 -40.70 -10.74 -38.33
N HIS A 487 -39.43 -11.11 -38.47
CA HIS A 487 -38.95 -12.46 -38.20
C HIS A 487 -38.72 -12.67 -36.72
N TRP A 488 -39.27 -13.76 -36.17
CA TRP A 488 -39.17 -14.11 -34.76
C TRP A 488 -38.05 -15.14 -34.55
N PHE A 489 -37.20 -14.90 -33.55
CA PHE A 489 -36.09 -15.77 -33.18
C PHE A 489 -35.90 -15.79 -31.66
N CYS A 490 -35.32 -16.87 -31.15
CA CYS A 490 -34.96 -16.94 -29.73
C CYS A 490 -33.60 -16.26 -29.53
N GLU A 491 -33.52 -15.36 -28.56
CA GLU A 491 -32.30 -14.68 -28.16
C GLU A 491 -31.96 -15.00 -26.70
N CYS A 492 -30.67 -15.02 -26.34
CA CYS A 492 -30.28 -15.28 -24.96
C CYS A 492 -30.75 -14.16 -24.05
N LEU A 493 -31.20 -14.51 -22.84
CA LEU A 493 -31.41 -13.53 -21.79
C LEU A 493 -30.11 -12.77 -21.49
N ALA A 494 -30.27 -11.52 -21.10
CA ALA A 494 -29.19 -10.67 -20.60
C ALA A 494 -28.26 -11.41 -19.62
N GLY A 495 -26.96 -11.47 -19.94
CA GLY A 495 -25.96 -12.17 -19.14
C GLY A 495 -25.70 -13.63 -19.51
N PHE A 496 -26.35 -14.15 -20.56
CA PHE A 496 -26.12 -15.48 -21.11
C PHE A 496 -25.58 -15.38 -22.53
N GLU A 497 -24.61 -16.22 -22.88
CA GLU A 497 -24.10 -16.36 -24.25
C GLU A 497 -24.59 -17.68 -24.85
N ARG A 498 -24.91 -17.64 -26.14
CA ARG A 498 -25.35 -18.83 -26.86
C ARG A 498 -24.14 -19.71 -27.11
N SER A 499 -24.04 -20.81 -26.38
CA SER A 499 -22.89 -21.70 -26.49
C SER A 499 -22.81 -22.28 -27.90
N GLN A 500 -21.64 -22.15 -28.54
CA GLN A 500 -21.41 -22.68 -29.90
C GLN A 500 -21.51 -24.21 -29.98
N SER A 501 -21.36 -24.92 -28.85
CA SER A 501 -21.31 -26.39 -28.79
C SER A 501 -22.64 -27.05 -28.39
N THR A 502 -23.54 -26.32 -27.71
CA THR A 502 -24.84 -26.83 -27.26
C THR A 502 -26.03 -26.08 -27.85
N GLY A 503 -25.82 -24.88 -28.42
CA GLY A 503 -26.88 -24.02 -28.94
C GLY A 503 -27.77 -23.38 -27.87
N GLN A 504 -27.55 -23.71 -26.59
CA GLN A 504 -28.29 -23.20 -25.44
C GLN A 504 -27.62 -21.97 -24.85
N CYS A 505 -28.42 -21.09 -24.25
CA CYS A 505 -27.92 -19.90 -23.56
C CYS A 505 -27.46 -20.24 -22.13
N SER A 506 -26.15 -20.15 -21.93
CA SER A 506 -25.45 -20.44 -20.66
C SER A 506 -24.56 -19.27 -20.25
N TYR A 507 -23.98 -19.27 -19.05
CA TYR A 507 -23.11 -18.17 -18.62
C TYR A 507 -21.92 -18.01 -19.58
N PRO A 508 -21.39 -16.80 -19.79
CA PRO A 508 -20.23 -16.56 -20.63
C PRO A 508 -19.07 -17.48 -20.22
N GLY A 509 -18.50 -18.19 -21.19
CA GLY A 509 -17.43 -19.16 -20.94
C GLY A 509 -17.87 -20.48 -20.29
N SER A 510 -19.16 -20.81 -20.22
CA SER A 510 -19.63 -22.12 -19.73
C SER A 510 -19.21 -23.26 -20.64
N CYS A 511 -18.89 -24.41 -20.06
CA CYS A 511 -18.50 -25.60 -20.80
C CYS A 511 -19.08 -26.87 -20.16
N LEU A 512 -19.07 -27.96 -20.93
CA LEU A 512 -19.47 -29.28 -20.47
C LEU A 512 -18.23 -30.18 -20.35
N PRO A 513 -17.95 -30.73 -19.15
CA PRO A 513 -16.79 -31.60 -18.96
C PRO A 513 -16.89 -32.90 -19.78
N ASP A 514 -18.11 -33.35 -20.09
CA ASP A 514 -18.38 -34.59 -20.82
C ASP A 514 -18.35 -34.43 -22.35
N LYS A 515 -18.26 -33.19 -22.88
CA LYS A 515 -18.14 -32.94 -24.32
C LYS A 515 -16.70 -32.54 -24.69
N PRO A 516 -16.04 -33.28 -25.59
CA PRO A 516 -14.72 -32.87 -26.09
C PRO A 516 -14.83 -31.54 -26.86
N ASN A 517 -13.83 -30.67 -26.69
CA ASN A 517 -13.78 -29.34 -27.32
C ASN A 517 -14.96 -28.42 -26.97
N SER A 518 -15.51 -28.53 -25.77
CA SER A 518 -16.54 -27.61 -25.29
C SER A 518 -16.04 -26.16 -25.11
N CYS A 519 -14.72 -25.94 -25.14
CA CYS A 519 -14.05 -24.65 -25.09
C CYS A 519 -13.35 -24.34 -26.43
N ASP A 520 -13.04 -23.07 -26.70
CA ASP A 520 -12.37 -22.69 -27.95
C ASP A 520 -10.97 -23.32 -28.00
N ILE A 521 -10.83 -24.32 -28.86
CA ILE A 521 -9.60 -25.11 -29.01
C ILE A 521 -8.42 -24.22 -29.39
N ARG A 522 -8.68 -23.12 -30.11
CA ARG A 522 -7.63 -22.16 -30.52
C ARG A 522 -7.09 -21.37 -29.33
N LYS A 523 -7.89 -21.20 -28.27
CA LYS A 523 -7.49 -20.58 -27.01
C LYS A 523 -6.89 -21.56 -26.02
N ARG A 524 -6.84 -22.87 -26.34
CA ARG A 524 -6.27 -23.93 -25.49
C ARG A 524 -6.86 -24.02 -24.07
N GLU A 525 -8.10 -23.57 -23.88
CA GLU A 525 -8.78 -23.59 -22.59
C GLU A 525 -9.30 -24.99 -22.24
N LYS A 526 -9.35 -25.31 -20.95
CA LYS A 526 -9.93 -26.55 -20.43
C LYS A 526 -11.23 -26.27 -19.68
N CYS A 527 -12.13 -27.24 -19.74
CA CYS A 527 -13.39 -27.15 -19.03
C CYS A 527 -13.19 -27.55 -17.56
N LEU A 528 -13.04 -26.55 -16.68
CA LEU A 528 -12.70 -26.76 -15.26
C LEU A 528 -13.85 -26.34 -14.34
N PRO A 529 -13.98 -26.98 -13.16
CA PRO A 529 -15.03 -26.65 -12.21
C PRO A 529 -14.83 -25.24 -11.62
N HIS A 530 -15.92 -24.48 -11.50
CA HIS A 530 -16.01 -23.18 -10.85
C HIS A 530 -17.25 -23.16 -9.96
N GLY A 531 -17.12 -23.62 -8.71
CA GLY A 531 -18.25 -23.80 -7.81
C GLY A 531 -19.17 -24.95 -8.24
N ALA A 532 -20.43 -24.66 -8.54
CA ALA A 532 -21.44 -25.67 -8.92
C ALA A 532 -21.55 -25.91 -10.44
N PHE A 533 -20.74 -25.23 -11.25
CA PHE A 533 -20.79 -25.27 -12.72
C PHE A 533 -19.37 -25.36 -13.31
N TYR A 534 -19.26 -25.59 -14.62
CA TYR A 534 -17.99 -25.73 -15.31
C TYR A 534 -17.79 -24.58 -16.31
N THR A 535 -16.58 -24.01 -16.34
CA THR A 535 -16.21 -22.91 -17.23
C THR A 535 -14.86 -23.14 -17.91
N CYS A 536 -14.68 -22.54 -19.08
CA CYS A 536 -13.46 -22.56 -19.87
C CYS A 536 -12.39 -21.70 -19.17
N GLN A 537 -11.42 -22.38 -18.59
CA GLN A 537 -10.34 -21.78 -17.81
C GLN A 537 -8.99 -22.31 -18.33
N CYS A 538 -7.91 -21.56 -18.12
CA CYS A 538 -6.58 -22.11 -18.31
C CYS A 538 -6.29 -23.11 -17.18
N ASP A 539 -5.51 -24.15 -17.47
CA ASP A 539 -5.16 -25.15 -16.46
C ASP A 539 -4.31 -24.52 -15.33
N LYS A 540 -4.19 -25.22 -14.20
CA LYS A 540 -3.49 -24.76 -12.99
C LYS A 540 -2.05 -24.29 -13.23
N ASN A 541 -1.42 -24.76 -14.31
CA ASN A 541 -0.04 -24.44 -14.70
C ASN A 541 0.06 -23.69 -16.03
N GLU A 542 -1.05 -23.12 -16.51
CA GLU A 542 -1.14 -22.37 -17.76
C GLU A 542 -1.57 -20.92 -17.47
N ARG A 543 -1.05 -19.96 -18.23
CA ARG A 543 -1.37 -18.53 -18.09
C ARG A 543 -2.08 -18.03 -19.33
N ARG A 544 -3.13 -17.22 -19.15
CA ARG A 544 -3.85 -16.59 -20.26
C ARG A 544 -3.07 -15.40 -20.82
N HIS A 545 -2.77 -15.42 -22.11
CA HIS A 545 -2.13 -14.31 -22.81
C HIS A 545 -3.09 -13.10 -22.90
N PRO A 546 -2.67 -11.88 -22.53
CA PRO A 546 -3.57 -10.74 -22.27
C PRO A 546 -4.24 -10.14 -23.51
N VAL A 547 -3.67 -10.34 -24.71
CA VAL A 547 -4.21 -9.78 -25.97
C VAL A 547 -4.97 -10.82 -26.77
N THR A 548 -4.37 -11.99 -26.94
CA THR A 548 -4.92 -13.09 -27.76
C THR A 548 -5.88 -14.00 -26.97
N GLY A 549 -5.82 -13.99 -25.65
CA GLY A 549 -6.66 -14.83 -24.78
C GLY A 549 -6.30 -16.32 -24.77
N ILE A 550 -5.18 -16.72 -25.38
CA ILE A 550 -4.73 -18.13 -25.48
C ILE A 550 -4.10 -18.55 -24.14
N CYS A 551 -4.39 -19.76 -23.66
CA CYS A 551 -3.72 -20.38 -22.52
C CYS A 551 -2.34 -20.89 -22.96
N LEU A 552 -1.31 -20.27 -22.38
CA LEU A 552 0.09 -20.58 -22.60
C LEU A 552 0.58 -21.49 -21.48
N LYS A 553 1.23 -22.59 -21.85
CA LYS A 553 1.82 -23.50 -20.89
C LYS A 553 3.21 -23.00 -20.54
N ASN A 554 3.57 -23.10 -19.27
CA ASN A 554 4.95 -22.81 -18.86
C ASN A 554 5.74 -24.09 -18.75
N GLU A 555 6.35 -24.53 -19.87
CA GLU A 555 7.07 -25.81 -19.91
C GLU A 555 8.27 -25.83 -18.96
N CYS A 556 8.85 -24.66 -18.66
CA CYS A 556 9.94 -24.48 -17.71
C CYS A 556 9.54 -24.77 -16.25
N LEU A 557 8.31 -24.42 -15.85
CA LEU A 557 7.78 -24.70 -14.51
C LEU A 557 7.23 -26.11 -14.39
N THR A 558 6.67 -26.67 -15.47
CA THR A 558 6.14 -28.04 -15.45
C THR A 558 7.23 -29.10 -15.65
N GLY A 559 8.45 -28.69 -16.04
CA GLY A 559 9.54 -29.60 -16.39
C GLY A 559 9.30 -30.36 -17.70
N GLU A 560 8.37 -29.89 -18.53
CA GLU A 560 8.06 -30.49 -19.84
C GLU A 560 8.91 -29.86 -20.94
N HIS A 561 10.21 -29.76 -20.67
CA HIS A 561 11.19 -29.24 -21.58
C HIS A 561 12.34 -30.22 -21.76
N ASP A 562 12.99 -30.20 -22.92
CA ASP A 562 14.17 -31.02 -23.21
C ASP A 562 15.48 -30.22 -23.11
N CYS A 563 15.48 -29.07 -22.43
CA CYS A 563 16.72 -28.35 -22.09
C CYS A 563 17.75 -29.29 -21.44
N ASP A 564 19.03 -29.10 -21.79
CA ASP A 564 20.12 -29.76 -21.07
C ASP A 564 19.99 -29.44 -19.57
N ARG A 565 20.38 -30.37 -18.69
CA ARG A 565 20.35 -30.16 -17.23
C ARG A 565 21.11 -28.92 -16.78
N SER A 566 22.11 -28.52 -17.56
CA SER A 566 22.94 -27.35 -17.32
C SER A 566 22.43 -26.14 -18.09
N ALA A 567 21.45 -26.27 -18.98
CA ALA A 567 20.82 -25.16 -19.67
C ALA A 567 19.70 -24.54 -18.84
N ARG A 568 19.50 -23.23 -19.03
CA ARG A 568 18.37 -22.49 -18.49
C ARG A 568 17.19 -22.57 -19.45
N CYS A 569 16.05 -23.03 -18.96
CA CYS A 569 14.77 -22.94 -19.67
C CYS A 569 14.19 -21.51 -19.58
N ILE A 570 13.66 -21.01 -20.69
CA ILE A 570 13.04 -19.70 -20.86
C ILE A 570 11.67 -19.92 -21.50
N ASP A 571 10.61 -19.56 -20.79
CA ASP A 571 9.23 -19.66 -21.27
C ASP A 571 8.92 -18.59 -22.32
N THR A 572 8.20 -18.94 -23.39
CA THR A 572 7.81 -18.04 -24.48
C THR A 572 6.34 -18.23 -24.86
N ASP A 573 5.75 -17.28 -25.59
CA ASP A 573 4.34 -17.35 -25.98
C ASP A 573 4.01 -18.53 -26.94
N ASP A 574 5.03 -19.16 -27.55
CA ASP A 574 4.89 -20.31 -28.44
C ASP A 574 5.58 -21.59 -27.89
N GLY A 575 5.98 -21.61 -26.61
CA GLY A 575 6.59 -22.76 -25.94
C GLY A 575 7.77 -22.35 -25.07
N TYR A 576 8.96 -22.88 -25.33
CA TYR A 576 10.14 -22.57 -24.53
C TYR A 576 11.44 -22.60 -25.33
N LEU A 577 12.41 -21.82 -24.87
CA LEU A 577 13.78 -21.78 -25.34
C LEU A 577 14.71 -22.28 -24.25
N CYS A 578 15.84 -22.88 -24.64
CA CYS A 578 16.88 -23.26 -23.68
C CYS A 578 18.15 -22.51 -24.02
N ALA A 579 18.86 -22.03 -23.00
CA ALA A 579 20.08 -21.26 -23.18
C ALA A 579 21.16 -21.79 -22.25
N CYS A 580 22.36 -22.04 -22.79
CA CYS A 580 23.49 -22.41 -21.96
C CYS A 580 23.92 -21.21 -21.09
N PRO A 581 24.14 -21.43 -19.78
CA PRO A 581 24.63 -20.40 -18.88
C PRO A 581 26.10 -20.06 -19.18
N SER A 582 26.53 -18.90 -18.73
CA SER A 582 27.91 -18.42 -18.90
C SER A 582 28.93 -19.44 -18.40
N GLY A 583 29.99 -19.66 -19.19
CA GLY A 583 30.98 -20.71 -18.94
C GLY A 583 30.59 -22.09 -19.50
N PHE A 584 29.51 -22.19 -20.28
CA PHE A 584 29.15 -23.37 -21.06
C PHE A 584 28.92 -22.99 -22.53
N ILE A 585 29.53 -23.74 -23.44
CA ILE A 585 29.32 -23.63 -24.88
C ILE A 585 28.12 -24.49 -25.27
N ASP A 586 27.20 -23.90 -26.03
CA ASP A 586 26.12 -24.63 -26.67
C ASP A 586 26.65 -25.48 -27.82
N ARG A 587 26.64 -26.80 -27.62
CA ARG A 587 26.99 -27.80 -28.64
C ARG A 587 25.77 -28.60 -29.10
N SER A 588 24.59 -28.02 -28.97
CA SER A 588 23.35 -28.63 -29.46
C SER A 588 23.48 -29.00 -30.95
N PRO A 589 22.85 -30.09 -31.42
CA PRO A 589 22.90 -30.48 -32.83
C PRO A 589 22.35 -29.41 -33.80
N ASP A 590 21.42 -28.59 -33.31
CA ASP A 590 20.87 -27.44 -34.04
C ASP A 590 20.78 -26.22 -33.10
N PRO A 591 21.88 -25.47 -32.93
CA PRO A 591 21.93 -24.34 -32.00
C PRO A 591 21.08 -23.14 -32.45
N VAL A 592 20.67 -23.10 -33.72
CA VAL A 592 19.93 -21.96 -34.29
C VAL A 592 18.44 -22.12 -34.04
N ALA A 593 17.89 -23.30 -34.27
CA ALA A 593 16.47 -23.56 -34.03
C ALA A 593 16.20 -24.11 -32.61
N ARG A 594 17.14 -24.84 -32.00
CA ARG A 594 16.97 -25.52 -30.71
C ARG A 594 18.21 -25.39 -29.82
N PRO A 595 18.55 -24.16 -29.39
CA PRO A 595 19.69 -23.94 -28.50
C PRO A 595 19.49 -24.60 -27.12
N GLY A 596 20.58 -24.77 -26.38
CA GLY A 596 20.61 -25.18 -24.97
C GLY A 596 20.16 -26.61 -24.70
N ARG A 597 20.30 -27.52 -25.67
CA ARG A 597 20.02 -28.97 -25.54
C ARG A 597 21.27 -29.79 -25.22
N LEU A 598 22.45 -29.20 -25.42
CA LEU A 598 23.72 -29.74 -24.96
C LEU A 598 24.64 -28.59 -24.55
N CYS A 599 24.82 -28.41 -23.25
CA CYS A 599 25.72 -27.38 -22.70
C CYS A 599 26.99 -28.03 -22.18
N VAL A 600 28.13 -27.68 -22.77
CA VAL A 600 29.44 -28.22 -22.38
C VAL A 600 30.25 -27.12 -21.73
N ALA A 601 30.79 -27.37 -20.53
CA ALA A 601 31.60 -26.36 -19.83
C ALA A 601 32.77 -25.89 -20.71
N GLU A 602 32.99 -24.58 -20.76
CA GLU A 602 34.16 -23.97 -21.39
C GLU A 602 35.41 -24.46 -20.67
N GLN A 603 36.21 -25.28 -21.34
CA GLN A 603 37.56 -25.61 -20.89
C GLN A 603 38.53 -24.60 -21.48
N ASN A 604 39.37 -24.06 -20.60
CA ASN A 604 40.48 -23.22 -21.03
C ASN A 604 41.66 -24.11 -21.39
N GLU A 605 41.69 -24.56 -22.64
CA GLU A 605 42.71 -25.46 -23.20
C GLU A 605 44.15 -24.91 -23.04
N CYS A 606 44.29 -23.59 -22.87
CA CYS A 606 45.58 -22.91 -22.59
C CYS A 606 46.04 -23.06 -21.13
N LEU A 607 45.12 -23.15 -20.17
CA LEU A 607 45.43 -23.36 -18.75
C LEU A 607 45.60 -24.85 -18.42
N ASP A 608 44.81 -25.71 -19.05
CA ASP A 608 44.85 -27.17 -18.84
C ASP A 608 45.98 -27.87 -19.62
N GLY A 609 46.73 -27.11 -20.43
CA GLY A 609 47.88 -27.61 -21.21
C GLY A 609 47.50 -28.60 -22.31
N THR A 610 46.23 -28.62 -22.71
CA THR A 610 45.66 -29.54 -23.71
C THR A 610 45.62 -28.95 -25.11
N HIS A 611 45.97 -27.67 -25.26
CA HIS A 611 46.13 -27.02 -26.56
C HIS A 611 47.25 -27.72 -27.36
N LYS A 612 46.89 -28.43 -28.43
CA LYS A 612 47.84 -29.01 -29.39
C LYS A 612 48.37 -27.96 -30.37
#